data_AF-A0A2N3AU34-F1
#
_entry.id   AF-A0A2N3AU34-F1
#
_cell.length_a   1.000
_cell.length_b   1.000
_cell.length_c   1.000
_cell.angle_alpha   90.00
_cell.angle_beta   90.00
_cell.angle_gamma   90.00
#
_symmetry.space_group_name_H-M   'P 1'
#
loop_
_entity.id
_entity.type
_entity.pdbx_description
1 polymer ?
#
loop_
_entity_poly.entity_id
_entity_poly.type
_entity_poly.pdbx_seq_one_letter_code
_entity_poly.pdbx_strand_id
1 'polypeptide(L)'
;MHQRASVLPGIAFSGSPMDRADNIRNDPAALGNLMNWRARVLNLDGLLPEFDDDGRLLWHTLADVAPDAELVFLGMMDERAHFAPVPEQGAAGPAMPRAWQVMQMLQPDDLAIYGGARSLIDWHARHRFCANCGAPTKLVKGGWQRHCDGCGA
;
A
#
# COMPACT_ATOMS: atom_id res chain seq x y z
N MET A 1 32.36 -5.46 -26.39
CA MET A 1 31.99 -4.13 -25.86
C MET A 1 30.49 -3.94 -26.08
N HIS A 2 29.65 -4.29 -25.12
CA HIS A 2 28.22 -3.98 -25.16
C HIS A 2 27.98 -2.67 -24.41
N GLN A 3 27.54 -1.68 -25.15
CA GLN A 3 27.24 -0.34 -24.68
C GLN A 3 25.99 -0.42 -23.81
N ARG A 4 26.14 -0.14 -22.50
CA ARG A 4 25.00 -0.01 -21.59
C ARG A 4 24.11 1.12 -22.10
N ALA A 5 22.86 0.80 -22.45
CA ALA A 5 21.86 1.80 -22.78
C ALA A 5 21.74 2.78 -21.60
N SER A 6 21.80 4.08 -21.90
CA SER A 6 21.62 5.14 -20.91
C SER A 6 20.21 5.04 -20.33
N VAL A 7 20.11 4.69 -19.05
CA VAL A 7 18.85 4.71 -18.31
C VAL A 7 18.53 6.18 -18.08
N LEU A 8 17.50 6.69 -18.76
CA LEU A 8 16.95 8.01 -18.46
C LEU A 8 16.57 8.05 -16.97
N PRO A 9 16.82 9.17 -16.25
CA PRO A 9 16.39 9.28 -14.87
C PRO A 9 14.89 9.02 -14.80
N GLY A 10 14.49 8.02 -14.01
CA GLY A 10 13.10 7.63 -13.84
C GLY A 10 12.28 8.78 -13.26
N ILE A 11 11.04 8.92 -13.72
CA ILE A 11 10.10 9.90 -13.14
C ILE A 11 9.73 9.41 -11.73
N ALA A 12 9.83 10.28 -10.72
CA ALA A 12 9.47 9.93 -9.35
C ALA A 12 8.03 9.39 -9.26
N PHE A 13 7.80 8.41 -8.38
CA PHE A 13 6.52 7.71 -8.19
C PHE A 13 5.99 6.95 -9.42
N SER A 14 6.81 6.76 -10.45
CA SER A 14 6.48 5.95 -11.63
C SER A 14 7.31 4.68 -11.69
N GLY A 15 6.94 3.73 -12.57
CA GLY A 15 7.73 2.53 -12.79
C GLY A 15 7.62 1.47 -11.69
N SER A 16 6.51 1.46 -10.94
CA SER A 16 6.23 0.35 -10.02
C SER A 16 6.23 -0.98 -10.79
N PRO A 17 6.97 -2.00 -10.33
CA PRO A 17 7.05 -3.32 -10.97
C PRO A 17 5.81 -4.18 -10.68
N MET A 18 4.89 -3.69 -9.86
CA MET A 18 3.75 -4.44 -9.37
C MET A 18 2.61 -4.45 -10.39
N ASP A 19 2.11 -5.63 -10.72
CA ASP A 19 0.82 -5.77 -11.40
C ASP A 19 -0.29 -5.45 -10.40
N ARG A 20 -1.03 -4.37 -10.67
CA ARG A 20 -2.13 -3.94 -9.82
C ARG A 20 -3.26 -4.97 -9.74
N ALA A 21 -3.41 -5.85 -10.74
CA ALA A 21 -4.37 -6.96 -10.75
C ALA A 21 -5.80 -6.52 -10.38
N ASP A 22 -6.35 -5.57 -11.12
CA ASP A 22 -7.68 -4.98 -10.84
C ASP A 22 -8.82 -6.01 -10.85
N ASN A 23 -8.72 -7.02 -11.70
CA ASN A 23 -9.65 -8.15 -11.72
C ASN A 23 -9.70 -8.91 -10.37
N ILE A 24 -8.56 -9.05 -9.69
CA ILE A 24 -8.46 -9.73 -8.39
C ILE A 24 -9.06 -8.86 -7.28
N ARG A 25 -8.86 -7.54 -7.33
CA ARG A 25 -9.39 -6.60 -6.32
C ARG A 25 -10.89 -6.71 -6.16
N ASN A 26 -11.62 -6.94 -7.25
CA ASN A 26 -13.07 -7.04 -7.28
C ASN A 26 -13.60 -8.43 -6.90
N ASP A 27 -12.73 -9.42 -6.63
CA ASP A 27 -13.09 -10.78 -6.25
C ASP A 27 -12.60 -11.09 -4.82
N PRO A 28 -13.49 -10.98 -3.81
CA PRO A 28 -13.13 -11.24 -2.41
C PRO A 28 -12.63 -12.67 -2.17
N ALA A 29 -13.11 -13.66 -2.93
CA ALA A 29 -12.71 -15.05 -2.75
C ALA A 29 -11.30 -15.28 -3.30
N ALA A 30 -11.00 -14.74 -4.50
CA ALA A 30 -9.65 -14.76 -5.05
C ALA A 30 -8.66 -14.03 -4.12
N LEU A 31 -9.04 -12.87 -3.59
CA LEU A 31 -8.21 -12.13 -2.65
C LEU A 31 -7.97 -12.92 -1.36
N GLY A 32 -9.01 -13.54 -0.78
CA GLY A 32 -8.88 -14.40 0.39
C GLY A 32 -7.91 -15.57 0.18
N ASN A 33 -7.91 -16.19 -1.02
CA ASN A 33 -6.96 -17.26 -1.35
C ASN A 33 -5.50 -16.76 -1.45
N LEU A 34 -5.30 -15.49 -1.81
CA LEU A 34 -3.98 -14.87 -1.87
C LEU A 34 -3.45 -14.45 -0.50
N MET A 35 -4.32 -14.33 0.51
CA MET A 35 -3.95 -14.08 1.91
C MET A 35 -3.43 -15.35 2.59
N ASN A 36 -2.37 -15.92 2.02
CA ASN A 36 -1.71 -17.13 2.49
C ASN A 36 -0.26 -16.83 2.93
N TRP A 37 0.46 -17.86 3.37
CA TRP A 37 1.84 -17.76 3.87
C TRP A 37 2.86 -17.14 2.89
N ARG A 38 2.56 -17.11 1.58
CA ARG A 38 3.43 -16.47 0.56
C ARG A 38 3.21 -14.97 0.45
N ALA A 39 2.10 -14.44 0.96
CA ALA A 39 1.79 -13.03 0.92
C ALA A 39 2.87 -12.21 1.65
N ARG A 40 2.99 -10.96 1.23
CA ARG A 40 3.92 -9.99 1.79
C ARG A 40 3.13 -8.78 2.26
N VAL A 41 3.56 -8.24 3.38
CA VAL A 41 2.95 -7.05 3.99
C VAL A 41 4.04 -6.02 4.15
N LEU A 42 3.76 -4.79 3.75
CA LEU A 42 4.73 -3.70 3.82
C LEU A 42 5.02 -3.33 5.27
N ASN A 43 6.29 -3.33 5.67
CA ASN A 43 6.68 -2.87 7.01
C ASN A 43 6.47 -1.37 7.11
N LEU A 44 5.69 -0.94 8.11
CA LEU A 44 5.36 0.46 8.33
C LEU A 44 5.40 0.81 9.83
N ASP A 45 6.04 1.93 10.15
CA ASP A 45 5.84 2.68 11.40
C ASP A 45 4.84 3.81 11.13
N GLY A 46 3.56 3.53 11.42
CA GLY A 46 2.44 4.39 11.04
C GLY A 46 2.32 4.52 9.51
N LEU A 47 2.79 5.65 8.97
CA LEU A 47 2.80 5.91 7.52
C LEU A 47 4.21 5.88 6.92
N LEU A 48 5.25 5.65 7.72
CA LEU A 48 6.64 5.64 7.26
C LEU A 48 7.07 4.19 6.96
N PRO A 49 7.70 3.92 5.81
CA PRO A 49 8.18 2.60 5.48
C PRO A 49 9.49 2.33 6.19
N GLU A 50 9.68 1.07 6.56
CA GLU A 50 11.00 0.55 6.84
C GLU A 50 11.66 0.09 5.55
N PHE A 51 12.96 0.32 5.42
CA PHE A 51 13.76 -0.03 4.26
C PHE A 51 15.18 -0.42 4.71
N ASP A 52 15.88 -1.19 3.88
CA ASP A 52 17.26 -1.60 4.14
C ASP A 52 18.29 -0.52 3.72
N ASP A 53 19.57 -0.82 3.94
CA ASP A 53 20.67 0.08 3.61
C ASP A 53 20.82 0.35 2.09
N ASP A 54 20.20 -0.49 1.25
CA ASP A 54 20.16 -0.33 -0.21
C ASP A 54 18.95 0.52 -0.68
N GLY A 55 18.10 0.95 0.24
CA GLY A 55 16.90 1.73 -0.04
C GLY A 55 15.74 0.88 -0.57
N ARG A 56 15.73 -0.42 -0.29
CA ARG A 56 14.64 -1.34 -0.66
C ARG A 56 13.62 -1.45 0.46
N LEU A 57 12.34 -1.51 0.10
CA LEU A 57 11.27 -1.67 1.09
C LEU A 57 11.41 -3.01 1.84
N LEU A 58 11.24 -2.97 3.15
CA LEU A 58 11.15 -4.18 3.96
C LEU A 58 9.71 -4.72 3.94
N TRP A 59 9.63 -6.05 3.86
CA TRP A 59 8.39 -6.79 3.79
C TRP A 59 8.38 -7.89 4.84
N HIS A 60 7.25 -8.04 5.53
CA HIS A 60 7.02 -9.12 6.48
C HIS A 60 5.88 -10.03 5.99
N THR A 61 5.51 -10.99 6.83
CA THR A 61 4.45 -11.96 6.51
C THR A 61 3.13 -11.56 7.17
N LEU A 62 2.02 -12.14 6.70
CA LEU A 62 0.73 -11.98 7.36
C LEU A 62 0.73 -12.46 8.83
N ALA A 63 1.69 -13.29 9.25
CA ALA A 63 1.76 -13.79 10.63
C ALA A 63 2.07 -12.70 11.65
N ASP A 64 2.70 -11.59 11.23
CA ASP A 64 3.07 -10.49 12.11
C ASP A 64 2.05 -9.33 12.07
N VAL A 65 0.91 -9.54 11.40
CA VAL A 65 -0.19 -8.57 11.32
C VAL A 65 -1.25 -8.89 12.36
N ALA A 66 -1.82 -7.87 13.00
CA ALA A 66 -2.96 -8.06 13.91
C ALA A 66 -4.14 -8.74 13.17
N PRO A 67 -4.84 -9.72 13.77
CA PRO A 67 -5.88 -10.49 13.08
C PRO A 67 -7.05 -9.65 12.53
N ASP A 68 -7.29 -8.48 13.11
CA ASP A 68 -8.36 -7.54 12.76
C ASP A 68 -7.87 -6.31 11.98
N ALA A 69 -6.59 -6.28 11.56
CA ALA A 69 -6.06 -5.18 10.78
C ALA A 69 -6.75 -5.08 9.41
N GLU A 70 -7.17 -3.87 9.05
CA GLU A 70 -7.57 -3.56 7.68
C GLU A 70 -6.31 -3.61 6.78
N LEU A 71 -6.36 -4.41 5.71
CA LEU A 71 -5.28 -4.55 4.74
C LEU A 71 -5.70 -4.04 3.36
N VAL A 72 -4.83 -3.26 2.73
CA VAL A 72 -4.97 -2.82 1.34
C VAL A 72 -4.13 -3.72 0.45
N PHE A 73 -4.73 -4.34 -0.56
CA PHE A 73 -4.02 -5.09 -1.59
C PHE A 73 -3.35 -4.13 -2.59
N LEU A 74 -2.03 -4.14 -2.61
CA LEU A 74 -1.24 -3.29 -3.50
C LEU A 74 -1.19 -3.88 -4.92
N GLY A 75 -1.04 -5.21 -5.00
CA GLY A 75 -0.93 -5.94 -6.25
C GLY A 75 -0.08 -7.21 -6.14
N MET A 76 0.30 -7.75 -7.30
CA MET A 76 1.15 -8.92 -7.47
C MET A 76 2.56 -8.50 -7.88
N MET A 77 3.57 -9.09 -7.26
CA MET A 77 4.98 -8.95 -7.61
C MET A 77 5.69 -10.26 -7.26
N ASP A 78 6.54 -10.77 -8.15
CA ASP A 78 7.24 -12.06 -7.98
C ASP A 78 6.31 -13.22 -7.55
N GLU A 79 5.14 -13.31 -8.20
CA GLU A 79 4.07 -14.30 -7.92
C GLU A 79 3.54 -14.28 -6.47
N ARG A 80 3.68 -13.15 -5.79
CA ARG A 80 3.20 -12.95 -4.41
C ARG A 80 2.27 -11.75 -4.35
N ALA A 81 1.20 -11.91 -3.59
CA ALA A 81 0.32 -10.81 -3.23
C ALA A 81 0.99 -9.92 -2.18
N HIS A 82 0.98 -8.62 -2.43
CA HIS A 82 1.55 -7.61 -1.56
C HIS A 82 0.43 -6.75 -0.97
N PHE A 83 0.51 -6.50 0.34
CA PHE A 83 -0.47 -5.76 1.11
C PHE A 83 0.18 -4.63 1.91
N ALA A 84 -0.60 -3.63 2.31
CA ALA A 84 -0.21 -2.64 3.29
C ALA A 84 -1.27 -2.56 4.41
N PRO A 85 -0.86 -2.55 5.69
CA PRO A 85 -1.78 -2.35 6.80
C PRO A 85 -2.24 -0.90 6.87
N VAL A 86 -3.52 -0.70 7.16
CA VAL A 86 -4.07 0.62 7.45
C VAL A 86 -3.74 0.97 8.90
N PRO A 87 -2.99 2.06 9.16
CA PRO A 87 -2.70 2.47 10.53
C PRO A 87 -3.97 2.99 11.23
N GLU A 88 -3.94 2.99 12.56
CA GLU A 88 -5.03 3.56 13.35
C GLU A 88 -5.24 5.05 13.03
N GLN A 89 -4.15 5.79 12.89
CA GLN A 89 -4.12 7.23 12.64
C GLN A 89 -3.42 7.53 11.31
N GLY A 90 -4.01 8.46 10.55
CA GLY A 90 -3.39 9.01 9.35
C GLY A 90 -2.49 10.21 9.66
N ALA A 91 -2.01 10.88 8.62
CA ALA A 91 -1.18 12.07 8.74
C ALA A 91 -1.95 13.21 9.44
N ALA A 92 -1.36 13.75 10.50
CA ALA A 92 -1.86 14.94 11.20
C ALA A 92 -1.03 16.16 10.80
N GLY A 93 -1.64 17.11 10.08
CA GLY A 93 -1.00 18.38 9.72
C GLY A 93 -0.10 18.33 8.47
N PRO A 94 0.72 19.37 8.22
CA PRO A 94 1.55 19.47 7.02
C PRO A 94 2.59 18.36 6.93
N ALA A 95 3.08 18.10 5.71
CA ALA A 95 3.99 17.00 5.41
C ALA A 95 5.22 16.98 6.34
N MET A 96 5.40 15.86 7.04
CA MET A 96 6.54 15.64 7.94
C MET A 96 7.86 15.71 7.17
N PRO A 97 8.87 16.48 7.63
CA PRO A 97 10.22 16.49 7.04
C PRO A 97 10.80 15.08 6.85
N ARG A 98 10.47 14.16 7.76
CA ARG A 98 10.90 12.76 7.70
C ARG A 98 10.34 12.00 6.49
N ALA A 99 9.12 12.28 6.05
CA ALA A 99 8.56 11.63 4.87
C ALA A 99 9.33 12.00 3.59
N TRP A 100 9.76 13.26 3.48
CA TRP A 100 10.59 13.73 2.36
C TRP A 100 11.98 13.07 2.35
N GLN A 101 12.60 12.93 3.52
CA GLN A 101 13.89 12.25 3.64
C GLN A 101 13.80 10.79 3.18
N VAL A 102 12.77 10.07 3.62
CA VAL A 102 12.55 8.69 3.20
C VAL A 102 12.32 8.58 1.69
N MET A 103 11.55 9.48 1.09
CA MET A 103 11.31 9.48 -0.35
C MET A 103 12.60 9.69 -1.18
N GLN A 104 13.62 10.33 -0.62
CA GLN A 104 14.92 10.53 -1.28
C GLN A 104 15.86 9.32 -1.15
N MET A 105 15.59 8.42 -0.19
CA MET A 105 16.44 7.26 0.10
C MET A 105 15.95 5.99 -0.60
N LEU A 106 14.66 5.90 -0.92
CA LEU A 106 14.09 4.74 -1.61
C LEU A 106 14.54 4.64 -3.06
N GLN A 107 14.74 3.40 -3.52
CA GLN A 107 14.90 3.13 -4.95
C GLN A 107 13.65 3.57 -5.74
N PRO A 108 13.78 3.96 -7.03
CA PRO A 108 12.67 4.56 -7.78
C PRO A 108 11.41 3.67 -7.90
N ASP A 109 11.60 2.37 -8.07
CA ASP A 109 10.55 1.36 -8.14
C ASP A 109 9.82 1.19 -6.80
N ASP A 110 10.59 1.13 -5.72
CA ASP A 110 10.10 1.08 -4.34
C ASP A 110 9.38 2.38 -3.93
N LEU A 111 9.90 3.53 -4.35
CA LEU A 111 9.25 4.83 -4.16
C LEU A 111 7.86 4.86 -4.84
N ALA A 112 7.72 4.25 -6.01
CA ALA A 112 6.44 4.14 -6.71
C ALA A 112 5.45 3.22 -5.98
N ILE A 113 5.93 2.10 -5.42
CA ILE A 113 5.11 1.21 -4.58
C ILE A 113 4.65 1.96 -3.32
N TYR A 114 5.60 2.54 -2.58
CA TYR A 114 5.33 3.25 -1.33
C TYR A 114 4.40 4.44 -1.53
N GLY A 115 4.59 5.25 -2.59
CA GLY A 115 3.71 6.39 -2.88
C GLY A 115 2.24 5.97 -3.04
N GLY A 116 1.99 4.88 -3.76
CA GLY A 116 0.67 4.28 -3.90
C GLY A 116 0.12 3.75 -2.58
N ALA A 117 0.92 2.95 -1.87
CA ALA A 117 0.53 2.35 -0.58
C ALA A 117 0.19 3.44 0.45
N ARG A 118 1.10 4.39 0.69
CA ARG A 118 0.93 5.52 1.61
C ARG A 118 -0.35 6.30 1.34
N SER A 119 -0.62 6.60 0.07
CA SER A 119 -1.81 7.37 -0.31
C SER A 119 -3.10 6.66 0.08
N LEU A 120 -3.18 5.35 -0.15
CA LEU A 120 -4.36 4.55 0.18
C LEU A 120 -4.53 4.40 1.69
N ILE A 121 -3.49 3.99 2.40
CA ILE A 121 -3.60 3.71 3.83
C ILE A 121 -3.83 5.00 4.66
N ASP A 122 -3.24 6.13 4.26
CA ASP A 122 -3.52 7.43 4.90
C ASP A 122 -4.97 7.86 4.66
N TRP A 123 -5.47 7.70 3.43
CA TRP A 123 -6.87 7.98 3.13
C TRP A 123 -7.79 7.11 3.99
N HIS A 124 -7.54 5.81 4.08
CA HIS A 124 -8.34 4.91 4.90
C HIS A 124 -8.34 5.27 6.38
N ALA A 125 -7.19 5.61 6.94
CA ALA A 125 -7.07 5.97 8.35
C ALA A 125 -7.90 7.24 8.69
N ARG A 126 -8.01 8.18 7.74
CA ARG A 126 -8.75 9.46 7.94
C ARG A 126 -10.22 9.41 7.49
N HIS A 127 -10.66 8.37 6.81
CA HIS A 127 -12.01 8.28 6.22
C HIS A 127 -12.74 7.01 6.67
N ARG A 128 -12.72 6.71 7.97
CA ARG A 128 -13.39 5.52 8.54
C ARG A 128 -14.92 5.63 8.54
N PHE A 129 -15.46 6.84 8.45
CA PHE A 129 -16.90 7.13 8.47
C PHE A 129 -17.39 7.72 7.15
N CYS A 130 -18.65 7.47 6.82
CA CYS A 130 -19.29 7.94 5.61
C CYS A 130 -19.49 9.46 5.66
N ALA A 131 -18.99 10.18 4.66
CA ALA A 131 -19.18 11.62 4.55
C ALA A 131 -20.66 12.03 4.33
N ASN A 132 -21.52 11.10 3.88
CA ASN A 132 -22.93 11.37 3.62
C ASN A 132 -23.82 11.18 4.86
N CYS A 133 -23.67 10.07 5.59
CA CYS A 133 -24.56 9.72 6.70
C CYS A 133 -23.87 9.51 8.05
N GLY A 134 -22.54 9.60 8.13
CA GLY A 134 -21.77 9.43 9.36
C GLY A 134 -21.60 7.98 9.83
N ALA A 135 -22.23 6.99 9.19
CA ALA A 135 -22.06 5.59 9.55
C ALA A 135 -20.63 5.07 9.28
N PRO A 136 -20.14 4.06 10.03
CA PRO A 136 -18.89 3.39 9.70
C PRO A 136 -18.90 2.82 8.28
N THR A 137 -17.75 2.81 7.63
CA THR A 137 -17.56 2.22 6.30
C THR A 137 -16.58 1.07 6.37
N LYS A 138 -16.60 0.17 5.40
CA LYS A 138 -15.68 -0.97 5.29
C LYS A 138 -14.86 -0.93 4.02
N LEU A 139 -13.65 -1.50 4.03
CA LEU A 139 -12.85 -1.69 2.83
C LEU A 139 -13.57 -2.63 1.86
N VAL A 140 -13.57 -2.25 0.59
CA VAL A 140 -13.99 -3.10 -0.54
C VAL A 140 -12.99 -2.92 -1.68
N LYS A 141 -13.11 -3.74 -2.73
CA LYS A 141 -12.19 -3.74 -3.89
C LYS A 141 -10.71 -3.85 -3.50
N GLY A 142 -10.39 -4.77 -2.58
CA GLY A 142 -9.03 -4.94 -2.05
C GLY A 142 -8.47 -3.68 -1.37
N GLY A 143 -9.31 -2.82 -0.79
CA GLY A 143 -8.87 -1.57 -0.16
C GLY A 143 -8.61 -0.42 -1.14
N TRP A 144 -9.19 -0.47 -2.34
CA TRP A 144 -9.19 0.67 -3.27
C TRP A 144 -10.49 1.48 -3.21
N GLN A 145 -11.39 1.12 -2.30
CA GLN A 145 -12.67 1.76 -2.08
C GLN A 145 -13.13 1.51 -0.64
N ARG A 146 -13.97 2.41 -0.12
CA ARG A 146 -14.79 2.17 1.07
C ARG A 146 -16.26 2.13 0.69
N HIS A 147 -17.02 1.28 1.37
CA HIS A 147 -18.47 1.16 1.20
C HIS A 147 -19.20 1.42 2.52
N CYS A 148 -20.33 2.12 2.45
CA CYS A 148 -21.22 2.41 3.55
C CYS A 148 -22.48 1.55 3.48
N ASP A 149 -22.61 0.58 4.40
CA ASP A 149 -23.83 -0.25 4.49
C ASP A 149 -25.05 0.56 4.98
N GLY A 150 -24.83 1.71 5.64
CA GLY A 150 -25.91 2.53 6.19
C GLY A 150 -26.73 3.29 5.14
N CYS A 151 -26.11 3.71 4.03
CA CYS A 151 -26.79 4.44 2.96
C CYS A 151 -26.47 3.94 1.54
N GLY A 152 -25.64 2.90 1.41
CA GLY A 152 -25.27 2.31 0.12
C GLY A 152 -24.20 3.07 -0.66
N ALA A 153 -23.55 4.07 -0.05
CA ALA A 153 -22.50 4.88 -0.68
C ALA A 153 -21.16 4.14 -0.83
#